data_AF-A0AA43C2Y4-F1
#
_entry.id   AF-A0AA43C2Y4-F1
#
_cell.length_a   1.000
_cell.length_b   1.000
_cell.length_c   1.000
_cell.angle_alpha   90.00
_cell.angle_beta   90.00
_cell.angle_gamma   90.00
#
_symmetry.space_group_name_H-M   'P 1'
#
loop_
_entity.id
_entity.type
_entity.pdbx_description
1 polymer ?
#
loop_
_entity_poly.entity_id
_entity_poly.type
_entity_poly.pdbx_seq_one_letter_code
_entity_poly.pdbx_strand_id
1 'polypeptide(L)'
;MIKPAVPYAFAKANGIVVTDLADGLAHVVVRNGAHMGALAEVRRTLGMPLQAKRLNADEFDDLLSALYNTADSGAAALADDLAQDLDLSRLLQDIPRVEDLLESQNDAPLIRLINALFTQALRDGASDIHIDPFETRSVVRLRVDGTLRDLIEPARALHAAIVSRV
;
A
#
# COMPACT_ATOMS: atom_id res chain seq x y z
N MET A 1 -3.77 -13.51 -21.61
CA MET A 1 -3.32 -12.50 -20.63
C MET A 1 -3.11 -13.21 -19.31
N ILE A 2 -1.90 -13.11 -18.75
CA ILE A 2 -1.47 -13.94 -17.61
C ILE A 2 -1.59 -13.11 -16.33
N LYS A 3 -2.22 -13.70 -15.32
CA LYS A 3 -2.26 -13.16 -13.96
C LYS A 3 -0.82 -13.05 -13.42
N PRO A 4 -0.38 -11.89 -12.91
CA PRO A 4 0.97 -11.75 -12.37
C PRO A 4 1.17 -12.75 -11.24
N ALA A 5 2.23 -13.57 -11.37
CA ALA A 5 2.50 -14.68 -10.47
C ALA A 5 3.06 -14.24 -9.10
N VAL A 6 3.40 -12.96 -8.95
CA VAL A 6 3.86 -12.34 -7.71
C VAL A 6 3.07 -11.06 -7.44
N PRO A 7 2.84 -10.65 -6.17
CA PRO A 7 2.18 -9.39 -5.84
C PRO A 7 2.99 -8.15 -6.26
N TYR A 8 2.31 -7.03 -6.54
CA TYR A 8 2.95 -5.77 -6.94
C TYR A 8 3.99 -5.29 -5.92
N ALA A 9 3.64 -5.30 -4.63
CA ALA A 9 4.53 -4.86 -3.56
C ALA A 9 5.83 -5.68 -3.52
N PHE A 10 5.74 -7.01 -3.69
CA PHE A 10 6.91 -7.87 -3.79
C PHE A 10 7.76 -7.52 -5.02
N ALA A 11 7.11 -7.33 -6.18
CA ALA A 11 7.79 -7.04 -7.43
C ALA A 11 8.55 -5.69 -7.39
N LYS A 12 7.91 -4.65 -6.84
CA LYS A 12 8.49 -3.31 -6.68
C LYS A 12 9.62 -3.26 -5.66
N ALA A 13 9.43 -3.87 -4.49
CA ALA A 13 10.42 -3.87 -3.41
C ALA A 13 11.69 -4.64 -3.81
N ASN A 14 11.52 -5.78 -4.48
CA ASN A 14 12.64 -6.65 -4.85
C ASN A 14 13.21 -6.36 -6.25
N GLY A 15 12.52 -5.56 -7.06
CA GLY A 15 12.95 -5.21 -8.41
C GLY A 15 12.91 -6.39 -9.39
N ILE A 16 11.92 -7.28 -9.24
CA ILE A 16 11.72 -8.45 -10.10
C ILE A 16 10.25 -8.61 -10.46
N VAL A 17 9.94 -8.92 -11.71
CA VAL A 17 8.57 -9.22 -12.15
C VAL A 17 8.55 -10.42 -13.09
N VAL A 18 7.50 -11.23 -13.01
CA VAL A 18 7.26 -12.34 -13.93
C VAL A 18 6.43 -11.82 -15.09
N THR A 19 6.96 -11.90 -16.31
CA THR A 19 6.29 -11.38 -17.51
C THR A 19 5.53 -12.44 -18.27
N ASP A 20 6.03 -13.68 -18.26
CA ASP A 20 5.44 -14.78 -19.01
C ASP A 20 5.81 -16.15 -18.41
N LEU A 21 4.93 -17.12 -18.61
CA LEU A 21 5.05 -18.50 -18.16
C LEU A 21 4.71 -19.42 -19.34
N ALA A 22 5.74 -19.93 -20.01
CA ALA A 22 5.57 -20.73 -21.23
C ALA A 22 6.55 -21.92 -21.22
N ASP A 23 6.09 -23.07 -21.70
CA ASP A 23 6.93 -24.25 -21.98
C ASP A 23 7.83 -24.73 -20.83
N GLY A 24 7.36 -24.65 -19.58
CA GLY A 24 8.18 -25.06 -18.43
C GLY A 24 9.16 -23.98 -17.95
N LEU A 25 9.17 -22.79 -18.55
CA LEU A 25 10.11 -21.71 -18.30
C LEU A 25 9.38 -20.42 -17.88
N ALA A 26 9.87 -19.78 -16.82
CA ALA A 26 9.36 -18.49 -16.38
C ALA A 26 10.26 -17.36 -16.88
N HIS A 27 9.71 -16.47 -17.70
CA HIS A 27 10.37 -15.26 -18.13
C HIS A 27 10.22 -14.20 -17.04
N VAL A 28 11.36 -13.72 -16.54
CA VAL A 28 11.42 -12.71 -15.49
C VAL A 28 12.22 -11.51 -15.95
N VAL A 29 11.80 -10.34 -15.51
CA VAL A 29 12.53 -9.10 -15.72
C VAL A 29 13.05 -8.61 -14.37
N VAL A 30 14.31 -8.17 -14.34
CA VAL A 30 14.98 -7.63 -13.15
C VAL A 30 15.53 -6.23 -13.43
N ARG A 31 15.37 -5.32 -12.46
CA ARG A 31 16.02 -4.00 -12.53
C ARG A 31 17.49 -4.09 -12.12
N ASN A 32 18.28 -3.10 -12.51
CA ASN A 32 19.64 -2.97 -11.99
C ASN A 32 19.60 -2.72 -10.47
N GLY A 33 20.33 -3.52 -9.69
CA GLY A 33 20.27 -3.49 -8.21
C GLY A 33 19.10 -4.27 -7.58
N ALA A 34 18.46 -5.17 -8.33
CA ALA A 34 17.46 -6.09 -7.76
C ALA A 34 18.05 -6.94 -6.62
N HIS A 35 17.19 -7.32 -5.67
CA HIS A 35 17.62 -8.10 -4.51
C HIS A 35 18.04 -9.51 -4.93
N MET A 36 19.27 -9.92 -4.57
CA MET A 36 19.85 -11.18 -5.05
C MET A 36 19.05 -12.42 -4.65
N GLY A 37 18.37 -12.37 -3.49
CA GLY A 37 17.51 -13.47 -3.02
C GLY A 37 16.17 -13.59 -3.74
N ALA A 38 15.74 -12.56 -4.47
CA ALA A 38 14.39 -12.51 -5.04
C ALA A 38 14.21 -13.51 -6.19
N LEU A 39 15.24 -13.71 -7.02
CA LEU A 39 15.24 -14.75 -8.06
C LEU A 39 15.10 -16.15 -7.46
N ALA A 40 15.78 -16.42 -6.34
CA ALA A 40 15.69 -17.71 -5.66
C ALA A 40 14.28 -17.96 -5.13
N GLU A 41 13.64 -16.94 -4.56
CA GLU A 41 12.29 -17.03 -4.03
C GLU A 41 11.23 -17.20 -5.13
N VAL A 42 11.36 -16.47 -6.24
CA VAL A 42 10.49 -16.63 -7.42
C VAL A 42 10.64 -18.04 -8.00
N ARG A 43 11.88 -18.53 -8.15
CA ARG A 43 12.14 -19.90 -8.62
C ARG A 43 11.56 -20.95 -7.69
N ARG A 44 11.73 -20.79 -6.37
CA ARG A 44 11.21 -21.70 -5.34
C ARG A 44 9.69 -21.77 -5.40
N THR A 45 9.04 -20.64 -5.61
CA THR A 45 7.58 -20.52 -5.65
C THR A 45 6.99 -21.11 -6.93
N LEU A 46 7.61 -20.86 -8.08
CA LEU A 46 7.11 -21.33 -9.38
C LEU A 46 7.50 -22.79 -9.67
N GLY A 47 8.56 -23.30 -9.05
CA GLY A 47 9.05 -24.67 -9.32
C GLY A 47 9.62 -24.86 -10.73
N MET A 48 9.96 -23.78 -11.42
CA MET A 48 10.36 -23.76 -12.83
C MET A 48 11.69 -23.02 -13.01
N PRO A 49 12.51 -23.36 -14.03
CA PRO A 49 13.66 -22.55 -14.42
C PRO A 49 13.23 -21.12 -14.77
N LEU A 50 14.12 -20.15 -14.47
CA LEU A 50 13.90 -18.74 -14.75
C LEU A 50 14.82 -18.28 -15.88
N GLN A 51 14.27 -17.54 -16.83
CA GLN A 51 15.03 -16.77 -17.80
C GLN A 51 14.91 -15.28 -17.47
N ALA A 52 16.00 -14.70 -16.97
CA ALA A 52 16.03 -13.32 -16.52
C ALA A 52 16.54 -12.36 -17.60
N LYS A 53 15.79 -11.31 -17.88
CA LYS A 53 16.22 -10.15 -18.66
C LYS A 53 16.45 -8.96 -17.72
N ARG A 54 17.55 -8.25 -17.88
CA ARG A 54 17.82 -7.03 -17.11
C ARG A 54 17.33 -5.80 -17.86
N LEU A 55 16.64 -4.90 -17.16
CA LEU A 55 16.26 -3.57 -17.63
C LEU A 55 16.85 -2.48 -16.73
N ASN A 56 16.85 -1.24 -17.23
CA ASN A 56 17.12 -0.08 -16.38
C ASN A 56 15.91 0.20 -15.45
N ALA A 57 16.05 1.16 -14.54
CA ALA A 57 15.01 1.46 -13.55
C ALA A 57 13.72 1.97 -14.20
N ASP A 58 13.84 2.92 -15.13
CA ASP A 58 12.70 3.56 -15.79
C ASP A 58 11.89 2.55 -16.62
N GLU A 59 12.57 1.76 -17.44
CA GLU A 59 11.95 0.69 -18.25
C GLU A 59 11.28 -0.39 -17.38
N PHE A 60 11.84 -0.67 -16.20
CA PHE A 60 11.24 -1.62 -15.27
C PHE A 60 9.97 -1.07 -14.64
N ASP A 61 9.98 0.19 -14.20
CA ASP A 61 8.84 0.83 -13.55
C ASP A 61 7.67 1.01 -14.54
N ASP A 62 7.95 1.33 -15.80
CA ASP A 62 6.96 1.39 -16.88
C ASP A 62 6.32 0.01 -17.13
N LEU A 63 7.14 -1.03 -17.25
CA LEU A 63 6.68 -2.40 -17.46
C LEU A 63 5.85 -2.90 -16.28
N LEU A 64 6.30 -2.64 -15.05
CA LEU A 64 5.62 -3.02 -13.83
C LEU A 64 4.23 -2.37 -13.77
N SER A 65 4.15 -1.07 -14.06
CA SER A 65 2.88 -0.34 -14.08
C SER A 65 1.90 -0.93 -15.10
N ALA A 66 2.37 -1.21 -16.32
CA ALA A 66 1.54 -1.80 -17.37
C ALA A 66 0.98 -3.20 -17.01
N LEU A 67 1.82 -4.06 -16.42
CA LEU A 67 1.44 -5.43 -16.07
C LEU A 67 0.39 -5.50 -14.96
N TYR A 68 0.52 -4.66 -13.92
CA TYR A 68 -0.38 -4.70 -12.77
C TYR A 68 -1.66 -3.89 -12.97
N ASN A 69 -1.63 -2.82 -13.78
CA ASN A 69 -2.86 -2.12 -14.20
C ASN A 69 -3.82 -3.02 -15.00
N THR A 70 -3.30 -4.06 -15.65
CA THR A 70 -4.12 -5.00 -16.45
C THR A 70 -4.63 -6.20 -15.62
N ALA A 71 -4.02 -6.45 -14.45
CA ALA A 71 -4.30 -7.63 -13.62
C ALA A 71 -5.36 -7.40 -12.53
N ASP A 72 -5.86 -6.17 -12.42
CA ASP A 72 -6.63 -5.66 -11.29
C ASP A 72 -8.14 -5.96 -11.35
N SER A 73 -8.52 -7.23 -11.47
CA SER A 73 -9.93 -7.63 -11.33
C SER A 73 -10.13 -8.59 -10.17
N GLY A 74 -10.04 -8.06 -8.94
CA GLY A 74 -10.99 -8.41 -7.89
C GLY A 74 -10.45 -9.05 -6.61
N ALA A 75 -9.52 -10.01 -6.67
CA ALA A 75 -9.16 -10.80 -5.47
C ALA A 75 -7.92 -10.31 -4.72
N ALA A 76 -6.92 -9.77 -5.42
CA ALA A 76 -5.68 -9.30 -4.81
C ALA A 76 -5.81 -7.88 -4.24
N ALA A 77 -6.48 -6.98 -4.97
CA ALA A 77 -6.85 -5.66 -4.47
C ALA A 77 -7.68 -5.76 -3.18
N LEU A 78 -8.66 -6.67 -3.14
CA LEU A 78 -9.46 -6.88 -1.94
C LEU A 78 -8.63 -7.37 -0.74
N ALA A 79 -7.63 -8.23 -0.97
CA ALA A 79 -6.76 -8.69 0.12
C ALA A 79 -5.80 -7.59 0.62
N ASP A 80 -5.32 -6.73 -0.27
CA ASP A 80 -4.47 -5.59 0.09
C ASP A 80 -5.26 -4.51 0.84
N ASP A 81 -6.46 -4.17 0.35
CA ASP A 81 -7.40 -3.27 1.02
C ASP A 81 -7.72 -3.76 2.45
N LEU A 82 -8.06 -5.05 2.60
CA LEU A 82 -8.31 -5.62 3.93
C LEU A 82 -7.07 -5.58 4.84
N ALA A 83 -5.87 -5.83 4.30
CA ALA A 83 -4.65 -5.77 5.09
C ALA A 83 -4.34 -4.34 5.56
N GLN A 84 -4.69 -3.34 4.76
CA GLN A 84 -4.48 -1.93 5.07
C GLN A 84 -5.50 -1.38 6.06
N ASP A 85 -6.78 -1.74 5.91
CA ASP A 85 -7.81 -1.44 6.92
C ASP A 85 -7.39 -1.98 8.29
N LEU A 86 -6.78 -3.17 8.33
CA LEU A 86 -6.24 -3.75 9.55
C LEU A 86 -5.04 -2.97 10.11
N ASP A 87 -4.15 -2.44 9.27
CA ASP A 87 -2.97 -1.67 9.72
C ASP A 87 -3.38 -0.30 10.30
N LEU A 88 -4.27 0.40 9.60
CA LEU A 88 -4.75 1.71 10.04
C LEU A 88 -5.63 1.61 11.30
N SER A 89 -6.44 0.54 11.40
CA SER A 89 -7.20 0.23 12.62
C SER A 89 -6.30 -0.08 13.81
N ARG A 90 -5.16 -0.76 13.61
CA ARG A 90 -4.18 -1.02 14.68
C ARG A 90 -3.51 0.27 15.14
N LEU A 91 -3.08 1.12 14.20
CA LEU A 91 -2.51 2.42 14.53
C LEU A 91 -3.48 3.29 15.32
N LEU A 92 -4.79 3.23 15.02
CA LEU A 92 -5.82 3.91 15.80
C LEU A 92 -5.98 3.36 17.22
N GLN A 93 -5.88 2.05 17.41
CA GLN A 93 -5.97 1.41 18.73
C GLN A 93 -4.74 1.69 19.60
N ASP A 94 -3.58 1.87 18.97
CA ASP A 94 -2.32 2.21 19.65
C ASP A 94 -2.25 3.69 20.09
N ILE A 95 -3.23 4.51 19.72
CA ILE A 95 -3.30 5.89 20.17
C ILE A 95 -3.82 5.91 21.62
N PRO A 96 -3.06 6.51 22.56
CA PRO A 96 -3.50 6.63 23.93
C PRO A 96 -4.84 7.36 24.03
N ARG A 97 -5.56 7.14 25.14
CA ARG A 97 -6.78 7.91 25.39
C ARG A 97 -6.45 9.40 25.46
N VAL A 98 -7.42 10.23 25.07
CA VAL A 98 -7.21 11.68 25.00
C VAL A 98 -6.90 12.30 26.35
N GLU A 99 -7.38 11.69 27.43
CA GLU A 99 -6.99 12.02 28.81
C GLU A 99 -5.47 11.89 29.02
N ASP A 100 -4.83 10.86 28.45
CA ASP A 100 -3.37 10.65 28.54
C ASP A 100 -2.59 11.51 27.54
N LEU A 101 -3.20 11.94 26.43
CA LEU A 101 -2.58 12.80 25.41
C LEU A 101 -2.43 14.27 25.87
N LEU A 102 -3.28 14.72 26.79
CA LEU A 102 -3.13 16.04 27.41
C LEU A 102 -1.96 16.09 28.42
N GLU A 103 -1.61 14.93 29.01
CA GLU A 103 -0.51 14.80 29.98
C GLU A 103 0.81 14.36 29.31
N SER A 104 0.76 13.74 28.13
CA SER A 104 1.93 13.24 27.41
C SER A 104 2.25 14.08 26.17
N GLN A 105 3.45 14.68 26.13
CA GLN A 105 4.04 15.31 24.93
C GLN A 105 4.38 14.30 23.81
N ASN A 106 3.86 13.08 23.88
CA ASN A 106 4.32 11.98 23.04
C ASN A 106 3.45 11.85 21.79
N ASP A 107 3.59 12.81 20.88
CA ASP A 107 2.86 12.89 19.62
C ASP A 107 3.16 11.73 18.64
N ALA A 108 4.12 10.86 18.96
CA ALA A 108 4.65 9.86 18.05
C ALA A 108 3.58 8.93 17.44
N PRO A 109 2.59 8.39 18.18
CA PRO A 109 1.53 7.55 17.59
C PRO A 109 0.61 8.32 16.64
N LEU A 110 0.25 9.55 17.01
CA LEU A 110 -0.61 10.41 16.20
C LEU A 110 0.08 10.83 14.90
N ILE A 111 1.37 11.19 14.96
CA ILE A 111 2.17 11.50 13.78
C ILE A 111 2.29 10.28 12.86
N ARG A 112 2.46 9.07 13.41
CA ARG A 112 2.47 7.83 12.62
C ARG A 112 1.13 7.61 11.90
N LEU A 113 0.01 7.83 12.59
CA LEU A 113 -1.32 7.74 11.98
C LEU A 113 -1.46 8.73 10.82
N ILE A 114 -1.11 10.00 11.03
CA ILE A 114 -1.21 11.04 10.00
C ILE A 114 -0.34 10.71 8.79
N ASN A 115 0.90 10.26 9.01
CA ASN A 115 1.79 9.85 7.93
C ASN A 115 1.23 8.63 7.17
N ALA A 116 0.63 7.67 7.87
CA ALA A 116 -0.04 6.53 7.24
C ALA A 116 -1.22 7.01 6.37
N LEU A 117 -2.04 7.95 6.86
CA LEU A 117 -3.14 8.55 6.11
C LEU A 117 -2.68 9.25 4.83
N PHE A 118 -1.61 10.05 4.90
CA PHE A 118 -1.05 10.71 3.72
C PHE A 118 -0.47 9.73 2.72
N THR A 119 0.23 8.71 3.22
CA THR A 119 0.78 7.67 2.34
C THR A 119 -0.35 6.90 1.65
N GLN A 120 -1.46 6.67 2.35
CA GLN A 120 -2.66 6.08 1.78
C GLN A 120 -3.27 6.96 0.69
N ALA A 121 -3.52 8.22 0.99
CA ALA A 121 -4.07 9.18 0.03
C ALA A 121 -3.24 9.28 -1.25
N LEU A 122 -1.90 9.31 -1.12
CA LEU A 122 -0.98 9.32 -2.27
C LEU A 122 -1.04 8.02 -3.09
N ARG A 123 -1.13 6.87 -2.42
CA ARG A 123 -1.26 5.57 -3.10
C ARG A 123 -2.56 5.45 -3.87
N ASP A 124 -3.65 5.88 -3.26
CA ASP A 124 -4.99 5.82 -3.84
C ASP A 124 -5.23 6.91 -4.89
N GLY A 125 -4.25 7.79 -5.12
CA GLY A 125 -4.39 8.92 -6.05
C GLY A 125 -5.47 9.91 -5.61
N ALA A 126 -5.71 10.04 -4.30
CA ALA A 126 -6.73 10.91 -3.77
C ALA A 126 -6.39 12.39 -4.02
N SER A 127 -7.37 13.15 -4.52
CA SER A 127 -7.24 14.60 -4.72
C SER A 127 -7.40 15.39 -3.43
N ASP A 128 -8.21 14.86 -2.51
CA ASP A 128 -8.57 15.54 -1.26
C ASP A 128 -8.63 14.54 -0.10
N ILE A 129 -8.22 15.02 1.08
CA ILE A 129 -8.40 14.33 2.36
C ILE A 129 -9.36 15.17 3.19
N HIS A 130 -10.53 14.61 3.48
CA HIS A 130 -11.56 15.24 4.31
C HIS A 130 -11.48 14.69 5.73
N ILE A 131 -11.49 15.58 6.72
CA ILE A 131 -11.48 15.22 8.15
C ILE A 131 -12.65 15.95 8.81
N ASP A 132 -13.74 15.23 9.03
CA ASP A 132 -15.02 15.82 9.44
C ASP A 132 -15.41 15.40 10.87
N PRO A 133 -15.76 16.36 11.75
CA PRO A 133 -16.26 16.04 13.07
C PRO A 133 -17.76 15.72 13.03
N PHE A 134 -18.16 14.68 13.78
CA PHE A 134 -19.56 14.38 14.12
C PHE A 134 -19.77 14.49 15.64
N GLU A 135 -20.98 14.19 16.11
CA GLU A 135 -21.31 14.28 17.54
C GLU A 135 -20.47 13.32 18.41
N THR A 136 -20.33 12.06 17.98
CA THR A 136 -19.68 11.00 18.78
C THR A 136 -18.40 10.46 18.14
N ARG A 137 -18.12 10.80 16.88
CA ARG A 137 -16.97 10.32 16.11
C ARG A 137 -16.36 11.40 15.23
N SER A 138 -15.15 11.16 14.72
CA SER A 138 -14.58 11.86 13.57
C SER A 138 -14.59 10.90 12.40
N VAL A 139 -14.73 11.39 11.17
CA VAL A 139 -14.62 10.57 9.96
C VAL A 139 -13.53 11.16 9.08
N VAL A 140 -12.63 10.31 8.60
CA VAL A 140 -11.63 10.67 7.58
C VAL A 140 -12.04 10.03 6.28
N ARG A 141 -12.11 10.83 5.20
CA ARG A 141 -12.54 10.39 3.88
C ARG A 141 -11.54 10.83 2.82
N LEU A 142 -11.37 10.01 1.78
CA LEU A 142 -10.56 10.34 0.62
C LEU A 142 -11.45 10.63 -0.57
N ARG A 143 -11.11 11.65 -1.36
CA ARG A 143 -11.71 11.85 -2.68
C ARG A 143 -10.82 11.21 -3.74
N VAL A 144 -11.27 10.10 -4.31
CA VAL A 144 -10.58 9.37 -5.39
C VAL A 144 -11.46 9.41 -6.62
N ASP A 145 -10.94 9.90 -7.74
CA ASP A 145 -11.66 10.06 -9.01
C ASP A 145 -13.02 10.77 -8.86
N GLY A 146 -13.07 11.78 -8.00
CA GLY A 146 -14.28 12.57 -7.71
C GLY A 146 -15.26 11.91 -6.74
N THR A 147 -15.04 10.66 -6.33
CA THR A 147 -15.88 9.94 -5.35
C THR A 147 -15.29 10.01 -3.94
N LEU A 148 -16.14 10.26 -2.94
CA LEU A 148 -15.73 10.20 -1.54
C LEU A 148 -15.81 8.77 -1.02
N ARG A 149 -14.77 8.33 -0.32
CA ARG A 149 -14.67 7.02 0.33
C ARG A 149 -14.26 7.19 1.78
N ASP A 150 -14.97 6.54 2.69
CA ASP A 150 -14.64 6.54 4.11
C ASP A 150 -13.41 5.66 4.33
N LEU A 151 -12.42 6.20 5.05
CA LEU A 151 -11.16 5.51 5.33
C LEU A 151 -11.08 5.04 6.78
N ILE A 152 -11.30 5.94 7.73
CA ILE A 152 -11.33 5.60 9.16
C ILE A 152 -12.30 6.47 9.95
N GLU A 153 -12.70 5.94 11.11
CA GLU A 153 -13.55 6.64 12.07
C GLU A 153 -12.89 6.78 13.46
N PRO A 154 -11.99 7.75 13.66
CA PRO A 154 -11.41 8.01 14.98
C PRO A 154 -12.46 8.44 16.01
N ALA A 155 -12.16 8.23 17.29
CA ALA A 155 -12.94 8.80 18.38
C ALA A 155 -13.00 10.33 18.27
N ARG A 156 -14.16 10.94 18.59
CA ARG A 156 -14.38 12.39 18.49
C ARG A 156 -13.32 13.24 19.21
N ALA A 157 -12.79 12.71 20.30
CA ALA A 157 -11.77 13.36 21.10
C ALA A 157 -10.43 13.53 20.35
N LEU A 158 -10.12 12.66 19.37
CA LEU A 158 -8.89 12.75 18.56
C LEU A 158 -8.97 13.80 17.45
N HIS A 159 -10.17 14.28 17.09
CA HIS A 159 -10.37 15.19 15.98
C HIS A 159 -9.51 16.46 16.10
N ALA A 160 -9.53 17.11 17.27
CA ALA A 160 -8.77 18.34 17.49
C ALA A 160 -7.25 18.10 17.39
N ALA A 161 -6.78 16.95 17.88
CA ALA A 161 -5.37 16.58 17.81
C ALA A 161 -4.92 16.33 16.37
N ILE A 162 -5.75 15.68 15.56
CA ILE A 162 -5.50 15.47 14.13
C ILE A 162 -5.44 16.81 13.40
N VAL A 163 -6.45 17.66 13.56
CA VAL A 163 -6.53 18.97 12.89
C VAL A 163 -5.37 19.90 13.27
N SER A 164 -4.89 19.84 14.51
CA SER A 164 -3.75 20.66 14.96
C SER A 164 -2.42 20.32 14.26
N ARG A 165 -2.34 19.21 13.54
CA ARG A 165 -1.10 18.66 12.97
C ARG A 165 -1.07 18.68 11.43
N VAL A 166 -2.15 19.14 10.79
CA VAL A 166 -2.31 19.27 9.33
C VAL A 166 -2.23 20.75 8.96
#